data_AF-A0A7I0HUV9-F1
#
_entry.id   AF-A0A7I0HUV9-F1
#
_cell.length_a   1.000
_cell.length_b   1.000
_cell.length_c   1.000
_cell.angle_alpha   90.00
_cell.angle_beta   90.00
_cell.angle_gamma   90.00
#
_symmetry.space_group_name_H-M   'P 1'
#
loop_
_entity.id
_entity.type
_entity.pdbx_description
1 polymer ?
#
loop_
_entity_poly.entity_id
_entity_poly.type
_entity_poly.pdbx_seq_one_letter_code
_entity_poly.pdbx_strand_id
1 'polypeptide(L)'
;MNPKIKITIQFIFSHLLAYLLVSIPYFQLVMKGYYEGDSAVFPLFLVTSVDGAAWTRAMTWLLPALIFQALLMVSFIHIIWDWFQTQSFSKQMFVLVWMRTVIGGLAAISPAVGSLEGMVFMISEITFSIHLYVLFEIFLQSLVQAGIFLWFVRRASEQK
;
A
#
# COMPACT_ATOMS: atom_id res chain seq x y z
N MET A 1 2.68 -27.31 7.19
CA MET A 1 3.32 -25.98 7.15
C MET A 1 3.01 -25.23 8.43
N ASN A 2 3.99 -24.54 9.04
CA ASN A 2 3.78 -23.75 10.26
C ASN A 2 2.69 -22.66 9.99
N PRO A 3 1.66 -22.52 10.86
CA PRO A 3 0.60 -21.53 10.69
C PRO A 3 1.12 -20.10 10.47
N LYS A 4 2.20 -19.71 11.17
CA LYS A 4 2.80 -18.38 11.02
C LYS A 4 3.40 -18.17 9.63
N ILE A 5 4.09 -19.18 9.09
CA ILE A 5 4.64 -19.14 7.73
C ILE A 5 3.52 -18.98 6.71
N LYS A 6 2.42 -19.73 6.88
CA LYS A 6 1.25 -19.64 6.00
C LYS A 6 0.66 -18.23 5.99
N ILE A 7 0.43 -17.65 7.17
CA ILE A 7 -0.08 -16.28 7.33
C ILE A 7 0.85 -15.27 6.66
N THR A 8 2.16 -15.38 6.88
CA THR A 8 3.16 -14.50 6.24
C THR A 8 3.08 -14.57 4.72
N ILE A 9 3.06 -15.77 4.13
CA ILE A 9 2.97 -15.94 2.67
C ILE A 9 1.65 -15.35 2.14
N GLN A 10 0.52 -15.66 2.79
CA GLN A 10 -0.79 -15.14 2.39
C GLN A 10 -0.83 -13.62 2.47
N PHE A 11 -0.24 -13.02 3.50
CA PHE A 11 -0.20 -11.58 3.69
C PHE A 11 0.66 -10.90 2.62
N ILE A 12 1.89 -11.38 2.39
CA ILE A 12 2.79 -10.86 1.34
C ILE A 12 2.09 -10.95 -0.02
N PHE A 13 1.51 -12.10 -0.34
CA PHE A 13 0.81 -12.30 -1.60
C PHE A 13 -0.37 -11.33 -1.77
N SER A 14 -1.19 -11.17 -0.72
CA SER A 14 -2.32 -10.23 -0.73
C SER A 14 -1.85 -8.78 -0.89
N HIS A 15 -0.73 -8.42 -0.26
CA HIS A 15 -0.14 -7.09 -0.33
C HIS A 15 0.34 -6.75 -1.74
N LEU A 16 1.10 -7.66 -2.36
CA LEU A 16 1.60 -7.53 -3.73
C LEU A 16 0.47 -7.53 -4.76
N LEU A 17 -0.52 -8.42 -4.59
CA LEU A 17 -1.65 -8.48 -5.50
C LEU A 17 -2.49 -7.20 -5.44
N ALA A 18 -2.71 -6.65 -4.25
CA ALA A 18 -3.42 -5.37 -4.09
C ALA A 18 -2.68 -4.21 -4.75
N TYR A 19 -1.34 -4.17 -4.65
CA TYR A 19 -0.54 -3.18 -5.37
C TYR A 19 -0.78 -3.29 -6.89
N LEU A 20 -0.68 -4.49 -7.46
CA LEU A 20 -0.89 -4.69 -8.89
C LEU A 20 -2.32 -4.35 -9.33
N LEU A 21 -3.33 -4.85 -8.61
CA LEU A 21 -4.74 -4.71 -8.99
C LEU A 21 -5.27 -3.28 -8.83
N VAL A 22 -4.68 -2.47 -7.96
CA VAL A 22 -5.13 -1.10 -7.72
C VAL A 22 -4.22 -0.09 -8.41
N SER A 23 -2.90 -0.16 -8.20
CA SER A 23 -2.00 0.87 -8.70
C SER A 23 -1.90 0.91 -10.21
N ILE A 24 -1.98 -0.24 -10.90
CA ILE A 24 -1.91 -0.23 -12.37
C ILE A 24 -3.15 0.45 -12.98
N PRO A 25 -4.40 0.07 -12.64
CA PRO A 25 -5.57 0.80 -13.13
C PRO A 25 -5.62 2.25 -12.65
N TYR A 26 -5.28 2.51 -11.39
CA TYR A 26 -5.33 3.85 -10.82
C TYR A 26 -4.34 4.80 -11.51
N PHE A 27 -3.14 4.29 -11.84
CA PHE A 27 -2.20 5.01 -12.67
C PHE A 27 -2.81 5.41 -14.01
N GLN A 28 -3.36 4.46 -14.77
CA GLN A 28 -3.90 4.73 -16.10
C GLN A 28 -5.12 5.66 -16.09
N LEU A 29 -5.99 5.54 -15.09
CA LEU A 29 -7.28 6.23 -15.06
C LEU A 29 -7.25 7.58 -14.32
N VAL A 30 -6.36 7.75 -13.34
CA VAL A 30 -6.35 8.92 -12.45
C VAL A 30 -5.00 9.62 -12.46
N MET A 31 -3.90 8.87 -12.33
CA MET A 31 -2.60 9.49 -12.02
C MET A 31 -1.74 9.84 -13.21
N LYS A 32 -2.00 9.27 -14.39
CA LYS A 32 -1.13 9.38 -15.56
C LYS A 32 -0.79 10.82 -15.92
N GLY A 33 -1.78 11.72 -15.94
CA GLY A 33 -1.58 13.14 -16.27
C GLY A 33 -0.68 13.91 -15.29
N TYR A 34 -0.52 13.41 -14.07
CA TYR A 34 0.38 14.00 -13.08
C TYR A 34 1.81 13.42 -13.15
N TYR A 35 1.98 12.25 -13.79
CA TYR A 35 3.28 11.64 -14.09
C TYR A 35 3.84 12.08 -15.45
N GLU A 36 2.96 12.26 -16.44
CA GLU A 36 3.28 12.50 -17.84
C GLU A 36 2.36 13.59 -18.42
N GLY A 37 2.91 14.51 -19.23
CA GLY A 37 2.15 15.55 -19.93
C GLY A 37 2.31 16.96 -19.36
N ASP A 38 1.51 17.90 -19.88
CA ASP A 38 1.67 19.34 -19.61
C ASP A 38 1.38 19.75 -18.15
N SER A 39 0.68 18.88 -17.40
CA SER A 39 0.36 19.07 -15.97
C SER A 39 1.17 18.14 -15.06
N ALA A 40 2.27 17.56 -15.56
CA ALA A 40 3.08 16.63 -14.79
C ALA A 40 3.80 17.34 -13.63
N VAL A 41 3.39 17.03 -12.41
CA VAL A 41 4.01 17.55 -11.18
C VAL A 41 4.93 16.55 -10.52
N PHE A 42 4.66 15.25 -10.68
CA PHE A 42 5.45 14.19 -10.03
C PHE A 42 6.92 14.12 -10.45
N PRO A 43 7.33 14.44 -11.69
CA PRO A 43 8.75 14.49 -12.03
C PRO A 43 9.60 15.48 -11.20
N LEU A 44 8.98 16.44 -10.51
CA LEU A 44 9.69 17.41 -9.67
C LEU A 44 10.26 16.78 -8.38
N PHE A 45 9.73 15.64 -7.94
CA PHE A 45 10.08 15.05 -6.64
C PHE A 45 10.02 13.51 -6.61
N LEU A 46 9.51 12.86 -7.65
CA LEU A 46 9.55 11.41 -7.83
C LEU A 46 10.50 11.03 -8.96
N VAL A 47 11.09 9.84 -8.83
CA VAL A 47 11.74 9.17 -9.94
C VAL A 47 10.66 8.71 -10.92
N THR A 48 10.68 9.22 -12.15
CA THR A 48 9.74 8.85 -13.21
C THR A 48 10.46 8.25 -14.41
N SER A 49 9.71 7.72 -15.38
CA SER A 49 10.23 7.14 -16.62
C SER A 49 11.06 8.10 -17.49
N VAL A 50 11.02 9.40 -17.22
CA VAL A 50 11.80 10.44 -17.93
C VAL A 50 13.31 10.26 -17.70
N ASP A 51 13.73 9.89 -16.49
CA ASP A 51 15.11 9.46 -16.22
C ASP A 51 15.16 7.93 -16.18
N GLY A 52 15.40 7.32 -17.34
CA GLY A 52 15.40 5.86 -17.50
C GLY A 52 16.40 5.13 -16.59
N ALA A 53 17.53 5.75 -16.24
CA ALA A 53 18.54 5.14 -15.38
C ALA A 53 18.08 5.14 -13.92
N ALA A 54 17.57 6.26 -13.42
CA ALA A 54 16.99 6.34 -12.08
C ALA A 54 15.74 5.45 -11.96
N TRP A 55 14.87 5.46 -12.97
CA TRP A 55 13.67 4.65 -13.02
C TRP A 55 13.96 3.16 -12.93
N THR A 56 14.93 2.66 -13.71
CA THR A 56 15.34 1.26 -13.68
C THR A 56 15.83 0.84 -12.30
N ARG A 57 16.61 1.71 -11.62
CA ARG A 57 17.06 1.46 -10.25
C ARG A 57 15.88 1.41 -9.27
N ALA A 58 14.94 2.36 -9.37
CA ALA A 58 13.75 2.38 -8.52
C ALA A 58 12.89 1.12 -8.71
N MET A 59 12.65 0.70 -9.96
CA MET A 59 11.88 -0.51 -10.27
C MET A 59 12.57 -1.80 -9.79
N THR A 60 13.91 -1.85 -9.78
CA THR A 60 14.68 -2.97 -9.23
C THR A 60 14.43 -3.12 -7.72
N TRP A 61 14.33 -2.00 -7.00
CA TRP A 61 14.11 -1.99 -5.54
C TRP A 61 12.64 -2.05 -5.14
N LEU A 62 11.71 -1.79 -6.05
CA LEU A 62 10.28 -1.73 -5.75
C LEU A 62 9.76 -3.04 -5.15
N LEU A 63 10.01 -4.19 -5.80
CA LEU A 63 9.53 -5.47 -5.30
C LEU A 63 10.17 -5.86 -3.95
N PRO A 64 11.50 -5.75 -3.76
CA PRO A 64 12.12 -5.94 -2.45
C PRO A 64 11.51 -5.05 -1.36
N ALA A 65 11.28 -3.76 -1.65
CA ALA A 65 10.69 -2.82 -0.71
C ALA A 65 9.26 -3.21 -0.32
N LEU A 66 8.42 -3.61 -1.29
CA LEU A 66 7.05 -4.08 -1.03
C LEU A 66 7.02 -5.36 -0.18
N ILE A 67 7.94 -6.29 -0.43
CA ILE A 67 8.07 -7.51 0.39
C ILE A 67 8.49 -7.15 1.82
N PHE A 68 9.48 -6.27 1.97
CA PHE A 68 9.95 -5.82 3.28
C PHE A 68 8.84 -5.10 4.07
N GLN A 69 8.09 -4.23 3.40
CA GLN A 69 6.93 -3.56 4.00
C GLN A 69 5.87 -4.58 4.48
N ALA A 70 5.55 -5.58 3.66
CA ALA A 70 4.62 -6.64 4.03
C ALA A 70 5.13 -7.48 5.22
N LEU A 71 6.44 -7.74 5.30
CA LEU A 71 7.05 -8.44 6.43
C LEU A 71 6.93 -7.64 7.73
N LEU A 72 7.18 -6.34 7.70
CA LEU A 72 6.98 -5.45 8.85
C LEU A 72 5.52 -5.45 9.29
N MET A 73 4.59 -5.27 8.36
CA MET A 73 3.16 -5.27 8.67
C MET A 73 2.68 -6.62 9.24
N VAL A 74 3.06 -7.75 8.63
CA VAL A 74 2.61 -9.06 9.12
C VAL A 74 3.26 -9.43 10.45
N SER A 75 4.46 -8.92 10.76
CA SER A 75 5.07 -9.11 12.08
C SER A 75 4.20 -8.53 13.20
N PHE A 76 3.60 -7.36 12.97
CA PHE A 76 2.62 -6.79 13.90
C PHE A 76 1.38 -7.66 14.02
N ILE A 77 0.86 -8.15 12.89
CA ILE A 77 -0.29 -9.07 12.87
C ILE A 77 0.00 -10.36 13.65
N HIS A 78 1.23 -10.89 13.58
CA HIS A 78 1.64 -12.06 14.37
C HIS A 78 1.59 -11.82 15.87
N ILE A 79 1.91 -10.60 16.34
CA ILE A 79 1.85 -10.25 17.76
C ILE A 79 0.41 -10.26 18.27
N ILE A 80 -0.52 -9.76 17.46
CA ILE A 80 -1.93 -9.63 17.84
C ILE A 80 -2.82 -10.75 17.31
N TRP A 81 -2.23 -11.84 16.78
CA TRP A 81 -2.95 -12.81 15.96
C TRP A 81 -4.11 -13.48 16.70
N ASP A 82 -3.88 -13.94 17.92
CA ASP A 82 -4.91 -14.64 18.71
C ASP A 82 -6.10 -13.72 18.99
N TRP A 83 -5.84 -12.46 19.36
CA TRP A 83 -6.88 -11.45 19.50
C TRP A 83 -7.57 -11.18 18.17
N PHE A 84 -6.81 -11.00 17.10
CA PHE A 84 -7.30 -10.66 15.75
C PHE A 84 -8.28 -11.72 15.22
N GLN A 85 -8.02 -13.00 15.46
CA GLN A 85 -8.89 -14.10 15.02
C GLN A 85 -10.25 -14.12 15.72
N THR A 86 -10.33 -13.67 16.98
CA THR A 86 -11.60 -13.62 17.73
C THR A 86 -12.49 -12.44 17.34
N GLN A 87 -11.99 -11.51 16.52
CA GLN A 87 -12.74 -10.32 16.11
C GLN A 87 -13.70 -10.59 14.94
N SER A 88 -14.72 -9.74 14.83
CA SER A 88 -15.62 -9.74 13.68
C SER A 88 -14.88 -9.36 12.39
N PHE A 89 -15.44 -9.75 11.23
CA PHE A 89 -14.87 -9.42 9.93
C PHE A 89 -14.60 -7.92 9.76
N SER A 90 -15.56 -7.08 10.17
CA SER A 90 -15.44 -5.63 10.04
C SER A 90 -14.28 -5.07 10.89
N LYS A 91 -14.05 -5.62 12.09
CA LYS A 91 -12.90 -5.23 12.92
C LYS A 91 -11.58 -5.71 12.32
N GLN A 92 -11.54 -6.93 11.79
CA GLN A 92 -10.36 -7.45 11.09
C GLN A 92 -10.01 -6.59 9.87
N MET A 93 -11.00 -6.27 9.04
CA MET A 93 -10.86 -5.36 7.89
C MET A 93 -10.36 -3.99 8.36
N PHE A 94 -10.99 -3.40 9.37
CA PHE A 94 -10.60 -2.10 9.91
C PHE A 94 -9.13 -2.10 10.36
N VAL A 95 -8.68 -3.09 11.13
CA VAL A 95 -7.29 -3.17 11.61
C VAL A 95 -6.31 -3.24 10.42
N LEU A 96 -6.60 -4.08 9.43
CA LEU A 96 -5.73 -4.23 8.25
C LEU A 96 -5.69 -2.95 7.40
N VAL A 97 -6.85 -2.33 7.16
CA VAL A 97 -6.97 -1.09 6.39
C VAL A 97 -6.28 0.06 7.11
N TRP A 98 -6.54 0.22 8.40
CA TRP A 98 -5.96 1.25 9.23
C TRP A 98 -4.43 1.12 9.29
N MET A 99 -3.92 -0.10 9.49
CA MET A 99 -2.48 -0.36 9.51
C MET A 99 -1.81 0.05 8.20
N ARG A 100 -2.37 -0.29 7.03
CA ARG A 100 -1.75 0.07 5.74
C ARG A 100 -1.97 1.54 5.36
N THR A 101 -3.17 2.07 5.56
CA THR A 101 -3.50 3.46 5.15
C THR A 101 -2.87 4.50 6.08
N VAL A 102 -2.97 4.29 7.40
CA VAL A 102 -2.50 5.28 8.37
C VAL A 102 -1.00 5.14 8.58
N ILE A 103 -0.50 3.95 8.95
CA ILE A 103 0.93 3.77 9.24
C ILE A 103 1.75 3.72 7.95
N GLY A 104 1.26 2.99 6.94
CA GLY A 104 1.97 2.85 5.67
C GLY A 104 1.86 4.04 4.72
N GLY A 105 0.92 4.96 4.96
CA GLY A 105 0.66 6.12 4.10
C GLY A 105 0.76 7.45 4.85
N LEU A 106 -0.26 7.78 5.64
CA LEU A 106 -0.40 9.10 6.26
C LEU A 106 0.75 9.45 7.22
N ALA A 107 1.13 8.52 8.08
CA ALA A 107 2.15 8.67 9.11
C ALA A 107 3.51 8.08 8.68
N ALA A 108 3.74 7.94 7.36
CA ALA A 108 5.03 7.52 6.84
C ALA A 108 6.12 8.56 7.17
N ILE A 109 7.33 8.08 7.47
CA ILE A 109 8.46 8.91 7.95
C ILE A 109 9.00 9.86 6.87
N SER A 110 8.90 9.48 5.60
CA SER A 110 9.40 10.32 4.50
C SER A 110 8.29 11.22 4.00
N PRO A 111 8.56 12.54 3.78
CA PRO A 111 7.66 13.40 3.05
C PRO A 111 7.35 12.78 1.67
N ALA A 112 6.10 12.42 1.48
CA ALA A 112 5.57 11.86 0.25
C ALA A 112 4.18 12.44 -0.01
N VAL A 113 3.76 12.48 -1.27
CA VAL A 113 2.48 13.10 -1.66
C VAL A 113 1.28 12.53 -0.89
N GLY A 114 1.29 11.25 -0.51
CA GLY A 114 0.21 10.64 0.27
C GLY A 114 0.31 10.83 1.79
N SER A 115 1.38 11.45 2.30
CA SER A 115 1.69 11.59 3.73
C SER A 115 1.34 12.97 4.28
N LEU A 116 1.15 13.07 5.60
CA LEU A 116 0.90 14.35 6.27
C LEU A 116 2.09 15.31 6.14
N GLU A 117 3.32 14.81 6.26
CA GLU A 117 4.51 15.64 6.07
C GLU A 117 4.61 16.17 4.64
N GLY A 118 4.30 15.34 3.64
CA GLY A 118 4.28 15.78 2.24
C GLY A 118 3.23 16.87 1.98
N MET A 119 2.04 16.79 2.60
CA MET A 119 1.03 17.86 2.50
C MET A 119 1.52 19.21 3.02
N VAL A 120 2.40 19.21 4.01
CA VAL A 120 2.99 20.44 4.58
C VAL A 120 4.14 20.93 3.70
N PHE A 121 5.08 20.04 3.35
CA PHE A 121 6.32 20.43 2.69
C PHE A 121 6.21 20.59 1.17
N MET A 122 5.13 20.11 0.55
CA MET A 122 4.90 20.21 -0.90
C MET A 122 3.74 21.16 -1.25
N ILE A 123 3.29 22.00 -0.31
CA ILE A 123 2.10 22.85 -0.47
C ILE A 123 2.24 23.89 -1.60
N SER A 124 3.46 24.30 -1.93
CA SER A 124 3.73 25.25 -3.02
C SER A 124 3.75 24.58 -4.39
N GLU A 125 4.00 23.28 -4.45
CA GLU A 125 4.19 22.51 -5.69
C GLU A 125 3.00 21.61 -6.03
N ILE A 126 2.26 21.15 -5.02
CA ILE A 126 1.21 20.16 -5.15
C ILE A 126 -0.09 20.68 -4.54
N THR A 127 -1.16 20.61 -5.32
CA THR A 127 -2.49 20.97 -4.85
C THR A 127 -3.02 19.91 -3.87
N PHE A 128 -3.83 20.36 -2.91
CA PHE A 128 -4.43 19.48 -1.91
C PHE A 128 -5.22 18.30 -2.52
N SER A 129 -5.85 18.48 -3.69
CA SER A 129 -6.57 17.41 -4.39
C SER A 129 -5.66 16.24 -4.79
N ILE A 130 -4.43 16.51 -5.22
CA ILE A 130 -3.46 15.47 -5.61
C ILE A 130 -3.06 14.64 -4.38
N HIS A 131 -2.85 15.29 -3.23
CA HIS A 131 -2.62 14.58 -1.97
C HIS A 131 -3.78 13.63 -1.62
N LEU A 132 -5.04 14.09 -1.81
CA LEU A 132 -6.22 13.26 -1.60
C LEU A 132 -6.32 12.10 -2.59
N TYR A 133 -5.95 12.29 -3.86
CA TYR A 133 -5.93 11.20 -4.85
C TYR A 133 -4.91 10.12 -4.47
N VAL A 134 -3.69 10.51 -4.09
CA VAL A 134 -2.67 9.54 -3.64
C VAL A 134 -3.13 8.81 -2.39
N LEU A 135 -3.67 9.54 -1.40
CA LEU A 135 -4.20 8.92 -0.19
C LEU A 135 -5.35 7.94 -0.49
N PHE A 136 -6.22 8.30 -1.43
CA PHE A 136 -7.32 7.45 -1.87
C PHE A 136 -6.81 6.17 -2.54
N GLU A 137 -5.77 6.24 -3.36
CA GLU A 137 -5.12 5.05 -3.92
C GLU A 137 -4.62 4.10 -2.82
N ILE A 138 -3.89 4.65 -1.83
CA ILE A 138 -3.35 3.87 -0.70
C ILE A 138 -4.51 3.21 0.07
N PHE A 139 -5.60 3.94 0.29
CA PHE A 139 -6.80 3.41 0.93
C PHE A 139 -7.44 2.26 0.13
N LEU A 140 -7.59 2.41 -1.19
CA LEU A 140 -8.11 1.35 -2.06
C LEU A 140 -7.21 0.11 -2.05
N GLN A 141 -5.89 0.29 -2.16
CA GLN A 141 -4.93 -0.81 -2.00
C GLN A 141 -5.09 -1.53 -0.66
N SER A 142 -5.34 -0.77 0.41
CA SER A 142 -5.53 -1.31 1.75
C SER A 142 -6.80 -2.14 1.87
N LEU A 143 -7.91 -1.67 1.29
CA LEU A 143 -9.17 -2.41 1.23
C LEU A 143 -9.02 -3.73 0.47
N VAL A 144 -8.40 -3.67 -0.73
CA VAL A 144 -8.21 -4.85 -1.58
C VAL A 144 -7.29 -5.86 -0.91
N GLN A 145 -6.16 -5.42 -0.32
CA GLN A 145 -5.28 -6.31 0.44
C GLN A 145 -6.04 -7.00 1.57
N ALA A 146 -6.76 -6.23 2.38
CA ALA A 146 -7.46 -6.75 3.55
C ALA A 146 -8.50 -7.79 3.13
N GLY A 147 -9.27 -7.51 2.07
CA GLY A 147 -10.25 -8.44 1.52
C GLY A 147 -9.62 -9.75 1.04
N ILE A 148 -8.55 -9.68 0.25
CA ILE A 148 -7.84 -10.87 -0.27
C ILE A 148 -7.27 -11.70 0.89
N PHE A 149 -6.62 -11.05 1.85
CA PHE A 149 -6.00 -11.73 2.99
C PHE A 149 -7.05 -12.44 3.86
N LEU A 150 -8.14 -11.76 4.21
CA LEU A 150 -9.19 -12.37 5.03
C LEU A 150 -9.94 -13.49 4.30
N TRP A 151 -10.10 -13.38 2.98
CA TRP A 151 -10.63 -14.48 2.17
C TRP A 151 -9.75 -15.74 2.29
N PHE A 152 -8.43 -15.59 2.19
CA PHE A 152 -7.49 -16.70 2.37
C PHE A 152 -7.53 -17.32 3.77
N VAL A 153 -7.65 -16.49 4.82
CA VAL A 153 -7.68 -16.95 6.21
C VAL A 153 -8.98 -17.71 6.50
N ARG A 154 -10.12 -17.24 6.01
CA ARG A 154 -11.45 -17.86 6.23
C ARG A 154 -11.63 -19.18 5.48
N ARG A 155 -11.22 -19.22 4.21
CA ARG A 155 -11.28 -20.47 3.44
C ARG A 155 -10.45 -21.58 4.07
N ALA A 156 -9.38 -21.23 4.77
CA ALA A 156 -8.55 -22.18 5.51
C ALA A 156 -9.18 -22.66 6.84
N SER A 157 -10.10 -21.89 7.44
CA SER A 157 -10.82 -22.32 8.64
C SER A 157 -12.03 -23.20 8.32
N GLU A 158 -12.66 -23.02 7.17
CA GLU A 158 -13.82 -23.83 6.72
C GLU A 158 -13.44 -25.27 6.30
N GLN A 159 -12.15 -25.55 6.10
CA GLN A 159 -11.63 -26.87 5.72
C GLN A 159 -11.17 -27.71 6.93
N LYS A 160 -11.43 -27.26 8.16
CA LYS A 160 -11.17 -28.00 9.40
C LYS A 160 -12.49 -28.42 10.05
#